data_AF-A0A7X0C4Z6-F1
#
_entry.id   AF-A0A7X0C4Z6-F1
#
_cell.length_a   1.000
_cell.length_b   1.000
_cell.length_c   1.000
_cell.angle_alpha   90.00
_cell.angle_beta   90.00
_cell.angle_gamma   90.00
#
_symmetry.space_group_name_H-M   'P 1'
#
loop_
_entity.id
_entity.type
_entity.pdbx_description
1 polymer ?
#
loop_
_entity_poly.entity_id
_entity_poly.type
_entity_poly.pdbx_seq_one_letter_code
_entity_poly.pdbx_strand_id
1 'polypeptide(L)'
;MDLVEQVMTQEPSASARRVFWVVDNGCSHRGKAAADRLTARFPNAVMVHTPVHASWLNQIEIFFSIVQRKVVTPNDFTGLDQVEDRLIAFERRYNETARPFKWKFTPADLEDLMARIERHEQKEPHFQQPTGCGHQPAALPATT
;
A
#
# COMPACT_ATOMS: atom_id res chain seq x y z
N MET A 1 -3.98 -7.89 18.61
CA MET A 1 -5.17 -7.34 17.95
C MET A 1 -4.77 -6.92 16.54
N ASP A 2 -5.50 -7.35 15.52
CA ASP A 2 -5.26 -6.94 14.12
C ASP A 2 -5.82 -5.52 13.90
N LEU A 3 -5.07 -4.65 13.21
CA LEU A 3 -5.48 -3.26 12.92
C LEU A 3 -6.85 -3.18 12.23
N VAL A 4 -7.14 -4.11 11.33
CA VAL A 4 -8.41 -4.13 10.60
C VAL A 4 -9.58 -4.30 11.58
N GLU A 5 -9.43 -5.20 12.55
CA GLU A 5 -10.45 -5.45 13.56
C GLU A 5 -10.64 -4.23 14.46
N GLN A 6 -9.56 -3.58 14.88
CA GLN A 6 -9.64 -2.36 15.67
C GLN A 6 -10.41 -1.25 14.93
N VAL A 7 -10.13 -1.02 13.64
CA VAL A 7 -10.78 0.05 12.88
C VAL A 7 -12.23 -0.31 12.55
N MET A 8 -12.50 -1.54 12.12
CA MET A 8 -13.84 -1.95 11.66
C MET A 8 -14.85 -2.13 12.80
N THR A 9 -14.39 -2.30 14.04
CA THR A 9 -15.26 -2.44 15.22
C THR A 9 -15.57 -1.11 15.92
N GLN A 10 -14.96 0.00 15.47
CA GLN A 10 -15.18 1.32 16.03
C GLN A 10 -16.08 2.19 15.15
N GLU A 11 -16.83 3.10 15.77
CA GLU A 11 -17.59 4.11 15.04
C GLU A 11 -16.66 5.16 14.40
N PRO A 12 -16.95 5.64 13.17
CA PRO A 12 -18.16 5.37 12.38
C PRO A 12 -18.09 4.08 11.54
N SER A 13 -16.95 3.38 11.50
CA SER A 13 -16.74 2.23 10.62
C SER A 13 -17.71 1.07 10.90
N ALA A 14 -18.05 0.85 12.17
CA ALA A 14 -18.94 -0.22 12.60
C ALA A 14 -20.36 -0.06 12.03
N SER A 15 -20.89 1.16 11.99
CA SER A 15 -22.23 1.45 11.45
C SER A 15 -22.24 1.95 10.00
N ALA A 16 -21.08 2.31 9.45
CA ALA A 16 -20.97 2.83 8.10
C ALA A 16 -21.49 1.82 7.07
N ARG A 17 -22.30 2.32 6.11
CA ARG A 17 -22.79 1.51 4.99
C ARG A 17 -21.65 0.87 4.20
N ARG A 18 -20.55 1.60 4.00
CA ARG A 18 -19.32 1.13 3.36
C ARG A 18 -18.11 1.83 3.97
N VAL A 19 -17.03 1.08 4.17
CA VAL A 19 -15.71 1.58 4.59
C VAL A 19 -14.71 1.23 3.49
N PHE A 20 -14.12 2.24 2.87
CA PHE A 20 -13.14 2.04 1.80
C PHE A 20 -11.73 1.96 2.37
N TRP A 21 -11.07 0.84 2.15
CA TRP A 21 -9.68 0.59 2.49
C TRP A 21 -8.81 0.80 1.27
N VAL A 22 -8.23 2.00 1.15
CA VAL A 22 -7.30 2.34 0.05
C VAL A 22 -5.91 1.83 0.41
N VAL A 23 -5.36 0.93 -0.39
CA VAL A 23 -4.09 0.23 -0.12
C VAL A 23 -3.17 0.25 -1.34
N ASP A 24 -1.86 0.08 -1.11
CA ASP A 24 -0.90 -0.19 -2.18
C ASP A 24 -0.97 -1.67 -2.64
N ASN A 25 0.05 -2.14 -3.35
CA ASN A 25 0.10 -3.50 -3.90
C ASN A 25 1.12 -4.39 -3.16
N GLY A 26 1.35 -4.08 -1.88
CA GLY A 26 2.18 -4.84 -0.96
C GLY A 26 1.69 -6.29 -0.83
N CYS A 27 2.62 -7.22 -0.57
CA CYS A 27 2.35 -8.66 -0.61
C CYS A 27 1.23 -9.11 0.35
N SER A 28 1.08 -8.47 1.51
CA SER A 28 0.09 -8.83 2.54
C SER A 28 -1.36 -8.53 2.14
N HIS A 29 -1.55 -7.59 1.23
CA HIS A 29 -2.87 -7.10 0.82
C HIS A 29 -3.02 -7.07 -0.71
N ARG A 30 -2.25 -7.90 -1.43
CA ARG A 30 -2.25 -7.91 -2.89
C ARG A 30 -3.48 -8.63 -3.47
N GLY A 31 -4.13 -7.94 -4.42
CA GLY A 31 -5.08 -8.53 -5.34
C GLY A 31 -6.37 -9.06 -4.71
N LYS A 32 -7.10 -9.86 -5.49
CA LYS A 32 -8.45 -10.31 -5.17
C LYS A 32 -8.54 -11.12 -3.87
N ALA A 33 -7.55 -11.97 -3.59
CA ALA A 33 -7.57 -12.80 -2.39
C ALA A 33 -7.55 -11.96 -1.08
N ALA A 34 -6.85 -10.83 -1.08
CA ALA A 34 -6.83 -9.92 0.06
C ALA A 34 -8.18 -9.19 0.23
N ALA A 35 -8.76 -8.73 -0.88
CA ALA A 35 -10.07 -8.09 -0.87
C ALA A 35 -11.16 -9.06 -0.40
N ASP A 36 -11.18 -10.29 -0.91
CA ASP A 36 -12.17 -11.31 -0.56
C ASP A 36 -12.07 -11.68 0.93
N ARG A 37 -10.86 -11.82 1.47
CA ARG A 37 -10.64 -12.06 2.91
C ARG A 37 -11.18 -10.91 3.77
N LEU A 38 -10.95 -9.66 3.36
CA LEU A 38 -11.44 -8.48 4.08
C LEU A 38 -12.97 -8.45 4.09
N THR A 39 -13.59 -8.58 2.93
CA THR A 39 -15.06 -8.57 2.78
C THR A 39 -15.73 -9.73 3.50
N ALA A 40 -15.11 -10.92 3.51
CA ALA A 40 -15.63 -12.08 4.23
C ALA A 40 -15.71 -11.86 5.74
N ARG A 41 -14.75 -11.11 6.32
CA ARG A 41 -14.76 -10.78 7.75
C ARG A 41 -15.61 -9.55 8.06
N PHE A 42 -15.62 -8.56 7.17
CA PHE A 42 -16.35 -7.31 7.33
C PHE A 42 -17.11 -6.97 6.05
N PRO A 43 -18.41 -7.33 5.94
CA PRO A 43 -19.18 -7.20 4.69
C PRO A 43 -19.32 -5.77 4.16
N ASN A 44 -19.13 -4.75 5.02
CA ASN A 44 -19.15 -3.33 4.63
C ASN A 44 -17.76 -2.80 4.24
N ALA A 45 -16.68 -3.58 4.37
CA ALA A 45 -15.34 -3.16 3.97
C ALA A 45 -15.11 -3.39 2.47
N VAL A 46 -14.58 -2.38 1.79
CA VAL A 46 -14.26 -2.41 0.35
C VAL A 46 -12.79 -2.06 0.16
N MET A 47 -11.99 -3.04 -0.27
CA MET A 47 -10.58 -2.80 -0.59
C MET A 47 -10.45 -2.14 -1.96
N VAL A 48 -9.64 -1.08 -2.03
CA VAL A 48 -9.33 -0.34 -3.26
C VAL A 48 -7.82 -0.28 -3.41
N HIS A 49 -7.28 -0.97 -4.40
CA HIS A 49 -5.86 -0.91 -4.73
C HIS A 49 -5.56 0.35 -5.56
N THR A 50 -4.48 1.05 -5.23
CA THR A 50 -3.94 2.08 -6.12
C THR A 50 -3.36 1.43 -7.39
N PRO A 51 -3.28 2.16 -8.52
CA PRO A 51 -2.60 1.66 -9.71
C PRO A 51 -1.15 1.26 -9.40
N VAL A 52 -0.64 0.28 -10.15
CA VAL A 52 0.76 -0.14 -10.03
C VAL A 52 1.67 1.06 -10.34
N HIS A 53 2.74 1.22 -9.57
CA HIS A 53 3.67 2.36 -9.65
C HIS A 53 3.05 3.74 -9.32
N ALA A 54 1.86 3.80 -8.71
CA ALA A 54 1.22 5.04 -8.27
C ALA A 54 1.37 5.31 -6.76
N SER A 55 2.56 5.08 -6.20
CA SER A 55 2.90 5.39 -4.80
C SER A 55 2.58 6.83 -4.40
N TRP A 56 2.77 7.77 -5.32
CA TRP A 56 2.47 9.19 -5.13
C TRP A 56 0.98 9.48 -4.90
N LEU A 57 0.08 8.55 -5.26
CA LEU A 57 -1.35 8.62 -4.98
C LEU A 57 -1.70 8.04 -3.60
N ASN A 58 -0.78 7.31 -2.97
CA ASN A 58 -1.02 6.68 -1.69
C ASN A 58 -0.72 7.63 -0.52
N GLN A 59 -1.76 8.04 0.24
CA GLN A 59 -1.60 8.98 1.35
C GLN A 59 -0.67 8.48 2.45
N ILE A 60 -0.65 7.16 2.72
CA ILE A 60 0.22 6.63 3.77
C ILE A 60 1.69 6.83 3.41
N GLU A 61 2.03 6.80 2.12
CA GLU A 61 3.40 7.06 1.66
C GLU A 61 3.78 8.54 1.82
N ILE A 62 2.82 9.45 1.61
CA ILE A 62 3.01 10.87 1.94
C ILE A 62 3.27 11.03 3.45
N PHE A 63 2.51 10.36 4.30
CA PHE A 63 2.71 10.38 5.75
C PHE A 63 4.08 9.78 6.13
N PHE A 64 4.49 8.66 5.54
CA PHE A 64 5.82 8.09 5.76
C PHE A 64 6.94 9.04 5.35
N SER A 65 6.77 9.84 4.30
CA SER A 65 7.74 10.90 3.96
C SER A 65 7.87 11.98 5.05
N ILE A 66 6.80 12.24 5.81
CA ILE A 66 6.81 13.19 6.94
C ILE A 66 7.53 12.54 8.11
N VAL A 67 7.20 11.29 8.44
CA VAL A 67 7.85 10.50 9.49
C VAL A 67 9.35 10.40 9.22
N GLN A 68 9.77 10.04 8.01
CA GLN A 68 11.17 9.97 7.62
C GLN A 68 11.91 11.27 7.94
N ARG A 69 11.36 12.41 7.53
CA ARG A 69 12.01 13.73 7.69
C ARG A 69 11.97 14.27 9.11
N LYS A 70 10.91 14.00 9.87
CA LYS A 70 10.67 14.63 11.19
C LYS A 70 11.01 13.74 12.38
N VAL A 71 11.07 12.42 12.17
CA VAL A 71 11.24 11.44 13.24
C VAL A 71 12.53 10.68 13.05
N VAL A 72 12.73 10.12 11.85
CA VAL A 72 13.79 9.13 11.57
C VAL A 72 15.08 9.78 11.05
N THR A 73 15.06 11.08 10.73
CA THR A 73 16.25 11.79 10.23
C THR A 73 16.70 12.85 11.25
N PRO A 74 17.97 12.83 11.69
CA PRO A 74 18.98 11.79 11.44
C PRO A 74 18.63 10.45 12.10
N ASN A 75 19.16 9.34 11.57
CA ASN A 75 18.92 7.99 12.08
C ASN A 75 19.93 7.65 13.19
N ASP A 76 19.89 8.39 14.29
CA ASP A 76 20.87 8.35 15.39
C ASP A 76 20.38 7.56 16.61
N PHE A 77 19.49 6.59 16.39
CA PHE A 77 18.89 5.80 17.45
C PHE A 77 19.85 4.74 18.00
N THR A 78 19.74 4.49 19.31
CA THR A 78 20.52 3.51 20.05
C THR A 78 19.86 2.12 20.11
N GLY A 79 18.58 2.02 19.73
CA GLY A 79 17.81 0.79 19.73
C GLY A 79 16.40 0.99 19.17
N LEU A 80 15.69 -0.13 18.94
CA LEU A 80 14.34 -0.12 18.37
C LEU A 80 13.31 0.52 19.31
N ASP A 81 13.45 0.33 20.63
CA ASP A 81 12.56 0.93 21.63
C ASP A 81 12.54 2.47 21.51
N GLN A 82 13.70 3.07 21.23
CA GLN A 82 13.80 4.52 21.03
C GLN A 82 13.08 5.00 19.75
N VAL A 83 13.06 4.16 18.71
CA VAL A 83 12.32 4.44 17.47
C VAL A 83 10.82 4.35 17.74
N GLU A 84 10.38 3.31 18.44
CA GLU A 84 8.98 3.11 18.84
C GLU A 84 8.46 4.29 19.67
N ASP A 85 9.17 4.65 20.75
CA ASP A 85 8.80 5.78 21.61
C ASP A 85 8.69 7.09 20.83
N ARG A 86 9.64 7.34 19.92
CA ARG A 86 9.64 8.57 19.11
C ARG A 86 8.49 8.58 18.11
N LEU A 87 8.14 7.43 17.52
CA LEU A 87 6.98 7.31 16.63
C LEU A 87 5.67 7.56 17.37
N ILE A 88 5.46 6.94 18.53
CA ILE A 88 4.25 7.13 19.36
C ILE A 88 4.13 8.58 19.82
N ALA A 89 5.21 9.19 20.29
CA ALA A 89 5.22 10.59 20.70
C ALA A 89 4.93 11.54 19.52
N PHE A 90 5.49 11.24 18.34
CA PHE A 90 5.23 11.99 17.13
C PHE A 90 3.77 11.87 16.70
N GLU A 91 3.20 10.67 16.70
CA GLU A 91 1.79 10.43 16.34
C GLU A 91 0.86 11.28 17.20
N ARG A 92 1.00 11.21 18.54
CA ARG A 92 0.18 11.99 19.48
C ARG A 92 0.24 13.49 19.17
N ARG A 93 1.45 14.04 19.02
CA ARG A 93 1.66 15.45 18.71
C ARG A 93 1.14 15.85 17.32
N TYR A 94 1.33 14.98 16.32
CA TYR A 94 0.89 15.26 14.96
C TYR A 94 -0.64 15.31 14.90
N ASN A 95 -1.34 14.41 15.59
CA ASN A 95 -2.80 14.35 15.63
C ASN A 95 -3.45 15.61 16.22
N GLU A 96 -2.80 16.29 17.18
CA GLU A 96 -3.31 17.55 17.76
C GLU A 96 -3.51 18.67 16.73
N THR A 97 -2.68 18.68 15.67
CA THR A 97 -2.67 19.75 14.66
C THR A 97 -2.88 19.24 13.24
N ALA A 98 -3.14 17.94 13.09
CA ALA A 98 -3.33 17.31 11.80
C ALA A 98 -4.43 18.03 11.00
N ARG A 99 -4.18 18.14 9.70
CA ARG A 99 -5.13 18.65 8.73
C ARG A 99 -5.22 17.63 7.61
N PRO A 100 -6.42 17.41 7.03
CA PRO A 100 -6.54 16.56 5.86
C PRO A 100 -5.55 16.97 4.77
N PHE A 101 -4.93 15.99 4.11
CA PHE A 101 -4.07 16.26 2.97
C PHE A 101 -4.91 16.91 1.86
N LYS A 102 -4.46 18.06 1.37
CA LYS A 102 -5.08 18.72 0.22
C LYS A 102 -4.66 18.00 -1.04
N TRP A 103 -5.54 17.14 -1.55
CA TRP A 103 -5.32 16.46 -2.81
C TRP A 103 -5.34 17.47 -3.96
N LYS A 104 -4.34 17.36 -4.84
CA LYS A 104 -4.28 18.15 -6.08
C LYS A 104 -4.67 17.34 -7.31
N PHE A 105 -4.51 16.02 -7.23
CA PHE A 105 -4.95 15.08 -8.26
C PHE A 105 -6.47 14.90 -8.21
N THR A 106 -7.13 15.27 -9.29
CA THR A 106 -8.58 15.31 -9.43
C THR A 106 -9.10 14.09 -10.20
N PRO A 107 -10.42 13.84 -10.21
CA PRO A 107 -11.01 12.83 -11.09
C PRO A 107 -10.71 13.06 -12.58
N ALA A 108 -10.60 14.32 -13.02
CA ALA A 108 -10.24 14.64 -14.40
C ALA A 108 -8.78 14.24 -14.71
N ASP A 109 -7.87 14.44 -13.76
CA ASP A 109 -6.48 13.99 -13.90
C ASP A 109 -6.39 12.46 -13.97
N LEU A 110 -7.25 11.75 -13.23
CA LEU A 110 -7.35 10.29 -13.31
C LEU A 110 -7.83 9.84 -14.69
N GLU A 111 -8.86 10.48 -15.23
CA GLU A 111 -9.39 10.15 -16.55
C GLU A 111 -8.32 10.36 -17.64
N ASP A 112 -7.59 11.49 -17.60
CA ASP A 112 -6.46 11.72 -18.52
C ASP A 112 -5.36 10.66 -18.33
N LEU A 113 -5.00 10.34 -17.10
CA LEU A 113 -3.98 9.33 -16.80
C LEU A 113 -4.37 7.95 -17.35
N MET A 114 -5.61 7.51 -17.14
CA MET A 114 -6.11 6.23 -17.66
C MET A 114 -6.07 6.21 -19.19
N ALA A 115 -6.55 7.27 -19.83
CA ALA A 115 -6.51 7.39 -21.29
C ALA A 115 -5.07 7.37 -21.84
N ARG A 116 -4.09 7.93 -21.09
CA ARG A 116 -2.67 7.88 -21.46
C ARG A 116 -2.07 6.48 -21.32
N ILE A 117 -2.42 5.75 -20.26
CA ILE A 117 -1.97 4.36 -20.04
C ILE A 117 -2.49 3.47 -21.17
N GLU A 118 -3.78 3.54 -21.49
CA GLU A 118 -4.38 2.77 -22.58
C GLU A 118 -3.69 3.05 -23.93
N ARG A 119 -3.41 4.31 -24.26
CA ARG A 119 -2.67 4.68 -25.48
C ARG A 119 -1.25 4.12 -25.52
N HIS A 120 -0.61 3.96 -24.35
CA HIS A 120 0.75 3.41 -24.26
C HIS A 120 0.74 1.88 -24.40
N GLU A 121 -0.19 1.20 -23.74
CA GLU A 121 -0.37 -0.25 -23.87
C GLU A 121 -0.74 -0.68 -25.30
N GLN A 122 -1.49 0.16 -26.03
CA GLN A 122 -1.78 -0.09 -27.44
C GLN A 122 -0.56 0.11 -28.36
N LYS A 123 0.42 0.93 -27.95
CA LYS A 123 1.65 1.21 -28.72
C LYS A 123 2.77 0.21 -28.45
N GLU A 124 2.72 -0.48 -27.31
CA GLU A 124 3.63 -1.57 -26.94
C GLU A 124 2.91 -2.92 -27.18
N PRO A 125 2.79 -3.42 -28.42
CA PRO A 125 2.25 -4.75 -28.63
C PRO A 125 3.19 -5.75 -27.95
N HIS A 126 2.63 -6.44 -26.95
CA HIS A 126 3.10 -7.69 -26.34
C HIS A 126 4.39 -8.25 -26.97
N PHE A 127 5.55 -7.84 -26.45
CA PHE A 127 6.76 -8.66 -26.64
C PHE A 127 6.48 -9.95 -25.87
N GLN A 128 6.06 -10.99 -26.59
CA GLN A 128 5.97 -12.34 -26.04
C GLN A 128 7.32 -12.65 -25.38
N GLN A 129 7.32 -12.78 -24.05
CA GLN A 129 8.44 -13.39 -23.36
C GLN A 129 8.68 -14.76 -24.00
N PRO A 130 9.91 -15.10 -24.42
CA PRO A 130 10.18 -16.43 -24.92
C PRO A 130 9.85 -17.44 -23.82
N THR A 131 8.93 -18.34 -24.13
CA THR A 131 8.66 -19.53 -23.33
C THR A 131 9.92 -20.38 -23.30
N GLY A 132 10.70 -20.27 -22.24
CA GLY A 132 11.91 -21.08 -22.11
C GLY A 132 12.86 -20.63 -21.01
N CYS A 133 12.42 -20.53 -19.77
CA CYS A 133 13.36 -20.66 -18.66
C CYS A 133 13.67 -22.16 -18.52
N GLY A 134 14.64 -22.64 -19.30
CA GLY A 134 15.22 -23.96 -19.13
C GLY A 134 15.96 -24.01 -17.80
N HIS A 135 15.26 -24.39 -16.73
CA HIS A 135 15.92 -24.95 -15.57
C HIS A 135 16.49 -26.31 -15.98
N GLN A 136 17.78 -26.33 -16.34
CA GLN A 136 18.58 -27.54 -16.25
C GLN A 136 18.79 -27.84 -14.76
N PRO A 137 18.35 -28.99 -14.25
CA PRO A 137 18.79 -29.43 -12.93
C PRO A 137 20.28 -29.77 -13.01
N ALA A 138 21.06 -29.20 -12.08
CA ALA A 138 22.46 -29.55 -11.91
C ALA A 138 22.58 -31.05 -11.59
N ALA A 139 23.27 -31.79 -12.46
CA ALA A 139 23.66 -33.16 -12.17
C ALA A 139 24.70 -33.15 -11.05
N LEU A 140 24.39 -33.81 -9.93
CA LEU A 140 25.36 -34.14 -8.90
C LEU A 140 26.26 -35.28 -9.42
N PRO A 141 27.59 -35.18 -9.34
CA PRO A 141 28.44 -36.32 -9.64
C PRO A 141 28.36 -37.34 -8.50
N ALA A 142 27.90 -38.55 -8.82
CA ALA A 142 28.08 -39.72 -7.97
C ALA A 142 29.58 -40.01 -7.85
N THR A 143 30.09 -40.06 -6.62
CA THR A 143 31.43 -40.58 -6.33
C THR A 143 31.28 -41.95 -5.71
N THR A 144 31.98 -42.91 -6.30
CA THR A 144 32.20 -44.29 -5.87
C THR A 144 32.99 -44.37 -4.57
#